data_AF-A0A2H9LV86-F1
#
_entry.id   AF-A0A2H9LV86-F1
#
_cell.length_a   1.000
_cell.length_b   1.000
_cell.length_c   1.000
_cell.angle_alpha   90.00
_cell.angle_beta   90.00
_cell.angle_gamma   90.00
#
_symmetry.space_group_name_H-M   'P 1'
#
loop_
_entity.id
_entity.type
_entity.pdbx_description
1 polymer ?
#
loop_
_entity_poly.entity_id
_entity_poly.type
_entity_poly.pdbx_seq_one_letter_code
_entity_poly.pdbx_strand_id
1 'polypeptide(L)' 'EYESCGKCTPCREGTMRVLELLEKISLKKAANEDLELLEELCRVINETSLCGLGQSSTAHITTALKYFRKEFTDKLK' A
#
# COMPACT_ATOMS: atom_id res chain seq x y z
N GLU A 1 -6.06 -5.78 7.39
CA GLU A 1 -7.34 -5.40 8.04
C GLU A 1 -7.47 -5.76 9.51
N TYR A 2 -7.08 -6.97 9.92
CA TYR A 2 -7.43 -7.51 11.24
C TYR A 2 -7.06 -6.61 12.44
N GLU A 3 -5.99 -5.80 12.30
CA GLU A 3 -5.47 -4.92 13.35
C GLU A 3 -6.04 -3.48 13.31
N SER A 4 -6.82 -3.12 12.28
CA SER A 4 -7.37 -1.77 12.19
C SER A 4 -8.58 -1.62 13.11
N CYS A 5 -8.58 -0.57 13.95
CA CYS A 5 -9.75 -0.23 14.77
C CYS A 5 -10.91 0.42 13.99
N GLY A 6 -10.72 0.72 12.69
CA GLY A 6 -11.77 1.21 11.79
C GLY A 6 -12.17 2.69 11.92
N LYS A 7 -11.54 3.46 12.83
CA LYS A 7 -11.95 4.85 13.13
C LYS A 7 -11.66 5.88 12.02
N CYS A 8 -10.57 5.72 11.28
CA CYS A 8 -10.22 6.64 10.19
C CYS A 8 -10.31 5.93 8.83
N THR A 9 -11.03 6.54 7.89
CA THR A 9 -11.19 6.07 6.51
C THR A 9 -9.86 5.78 5.81
N PRO A 10 -8.82 6.65 5.86
CA PRO A 10 -7.55 6.34 5.18
C PRO A 10 -6.94 5.03 5.70
N CYS A 11 -6.90 4.78 7.01
CA CYS A 11 -6.37 3.52 7.53
C CYS A 11 -7.29 2.32 7.23
N ARG A 12 -8.62 2.46 7.39
CA ARG A 12 -9.56 1.33 7.24
C ARG A 12 -9.66 0.86 5.80
N GLU A 13 -10.01 1.77 4.89
CA GLU A 13 -10.21 1.45 3.47
C GLU A 13 -8.89 1.43 2.71
N GLY A 14 -7.96 2.33 3.05
CA GLY A 14 -6.69 2.43 2.34
C GLY A 14 -5.82 1.19 2.53
N THR A 15 -5.74 0.63 3.75
CA THR A 15 -4.95 -0.60 3.98
C THR A 15 -5.55 -1.81 3.26
N MET A 16 -6.88 -1.83 3.05
CA MET A 16 -7.53 -2.81 2.19
C MET A 16 -7.11 -2.67 0.75
N ARG A 17 -7.21 -1.45 0.22
CA ARG A 17 -6.87 -1.19 -1.18
C ARG A 17 -5.41 -1.50 -1.49
N VAL A 18 -4.53 -1.22 -0.53
CA VAL A 18 -3.11 -1.59 -0.57
C VAL A 18 -2.94 -3.11 -0.67
N LEU A 19 -3.68 -3.91 0.13
CA LEU A 19 -3.61 -5.38 0.05
C LEU A 19 -4.05 -5.88 -1.32
N GLU A 20 -5.16 -5.38 -1.86
CA GLU A 20 -5.67 -5.76 -3.18
C GLU A 20 -4.67 -5.46 -4.30
N LEU A 21 -3.98 -4.31 -4.22
CA LEU A 21 -2.93 -3.95 -5.18
C LEU A 21 -1.72 -4.88 -5.06
N LEU A 22 -1.29 -5.21 -3.85
CA LEU A 22 -0.18 -6.16 -3.63
C LEU A 22 -0.52 -7.55 -4.16
N GLU A 23 -1.76 -8.03 -3.97
CA GLU A 23 -2.24 -9.29 -4.55
C GLU A 23 -2.24 -9.23 -6.09
N LYS A 24 -2.71 -8.12 -6.67
CA LYS A 24 -2.71 -7.90 -8.12
C LYS A 24 -1.28 -7.94 -8.71
N ILE A 25 -0.32 -7.33 -8.01
CA ILE A 25 1.11 -7.35 -8.37
C ILE A 25 1.66 -8.78 -8.25
N SER A 26 1.35 -9.50 -7.16
CA SER A 26 1.79 -10.88 -6.96
C SER A 26 1.31 -11.83 -8.06
N LEU A 27 0.09 -11.60 -8.58
CA LEU A 27 -0.52 -12.37 -9.66
C LEU A 27 -0.08 -11.94 -11.07
N LYS A 28 0.86 -11.00 -11.20
CA LYS A 28 1.30 -10.40 -12.48
C LYS A 28 0.16 -9.83 -13.32
N LYS A 29 -0.82 -9.22 -12.65
CA LYS A 29 -1.97 -8.58 -13.29
C LYS A 29 -1.93 -7.05 -13.18
N ALA A 30 -0.93 -6.50 -12.50
CA ALA A 30 -0.78 -5.08 -12.26
C ALA A 30 -0.10 -4.37 -13.44
N ALA A 31 -0.52 -3.13 -13.70
CA ALA A 31 0.13 -2.21 -14.62
C ALA A 31 0.97 -1.17 -13.86
N ASN A 32 1.76 -0.35 -14.57
CA ASN A 32 2.53 0.72 -13.95
C ASN A 32 1.65 1.69 -13.13
N GLU A 33 0.44 1.99 -13.61
CA GLU A 33 -0.53 2.84 -12.92
C GLU A 33 -0.93 2.28 -11.54
N ASP A 34 -1.00 0.95 -11.39
CA ASP A 34 -1.29 0.32 -10.11
C ASP A 34 -0.15 0.50 -9.11
N LEU A 35 1.10 0.53 -9.60
CA LEU A 35 2.29 0.74 -8.78
C LEU A 35 2.37 2.20 -8.29
N GLU A 36 2.05 3.16 -9.15
CA GLU A 36 1.94 4.58 -8.77
C GLU A 36 0.80 4.79 -7.76
N LEU A 37 -0.35 4.16 -7.97
CA LEU A 37 -1.47 4.19 -7.03
C LEU A 37 -1.10 3.58 -5.68
N LEU A 38 -0.35 2.48 -5.66
CA LEU A 38 0.14 1.85 -4.44
C LEU A 38 1.00 2.83 -3.62
N GLU A 39 1.90 3.55 -4.27
CA GLU A 39 2.77 4.56 -3.62
C GLU A 39 1.98 5.72 -3.06
N GLU A 40 1.03 6.24 -3.84
CA GLU A 40 0.16 7.32 -3.39
C GLU A 40 -0.68 6.91 -2.18
N LEU A 41 -1.30 5.73 -2.22
CA LEU A 41 -2.07 5.22 -1.08
C LEU A 41 -1.19 5.06 0.16
N CYS A 42 0.02 4.53 0.01
CA CYS A 42 0.95 4.40 1.13
C CYS A 42 1.26 5.76 1.78
N ARG A 43 1.46 6.81 0.98
CA ARG A 43 1.68 8.19 1.44
C ARG A 43 0.45 8.75 2.15
N VAL A 44 -0.73 8.66 1.52
CA VAL A 44 -1.98 9.18 2.09
C VAL A 44 -2.30 8.52 3.42
N ILE A 45 -2.15 7.20 3.52
CA ILE A 45 -2.39 6.46 4.76
C ILE A 45 -1.41 6.93 5.86
N ASN A 46 -0.13 7.10 5.52
CA ASN A 46 0.89 7.56 6.46
C ASN A 46 0.59 8.97 6.99
N GLU A 47 0.21 9.90 6.13
CA GLU A 47 0.07 11.33 6.48
C GLU A 47 -1.29 11.66 7.12
N THR A 48 -2.35 10.91 6.80
CA THR A 48 -3.74 11.29 7.17
C THR A 48 -4.39 10.40 8.22
N SER A 49 -3.70 9.35 8.67
CA SER A 49 -4.19 8.48 9.74
C SER A 49 -4.12 9.14 11.12
N LEU A 50 -5.15 8.88 11.94
CA LEU A 50 -5.31 9.51 13.26
C LEU A 50 -4.35 9.01 14.35
N CYS A 51 -3.79 7.81 14.19
CA CYS A 51 -2.95 7.19 15.22
C CYS A 51 -1.69 6.56 14.61
N GLY A 52 -0.70 6.27 15.48
CA GLY A 52 0.58 5.71 15.06
C GLY A 52 0.47 4.41 14.27
N LEU A 53 -0.50 3.54 14.57
CA LEU A 53 -0.71 2.30 13.82
C LEU A 53 -1.08 2.58 12.36
N GLY A 54 -2.03 3.49 12.11
CA GLY A 54 -2.40 3.85 10.75
C GLY A 54 -1.23 4.53 10.02
N GLN A 55 -0.53 5.43 10.70
CA GLN A 55 0.62 6.13 10.13
C GLN A 55 1.76 5.15 9.76
N SER A 56 2.06 4.16 10.59
CA SER A 56 3.12 3.18 10.31
C SER A 56 2.68 1.99 9.46
N SER A 57 1.38 1.81 9.22
CA SER A 57 0.82 0.60 8.60
C SER A 57 1.40 0.29 7.22
N THR A 58 1.82 1.32 6.46
CA THR A 58 2.37 1.18 5.10
C THR A 58 3.87 1.43 5.00
N ALA A 59 4.56 1.62 6.14
CA ALA A 59 5.99 1.97 6.15
C ALA A 59 6.88 0.86 5.55
N HIS A 60 6.52 -0.40 5.80
CA HIS A 60 7.23 -1.56 5.26
C HIS A 60 7.11 -1.65 3.73
N ILE A 61 5.96 -1.31 3.16
CA ILE A 61 5.71 -1.30 1.71
C ILE A 61 6.48 -0.17 1.05
N THR A 62 6.41 1.03 1.64
CA THR A 62 7.18 2.20 1.15
C THR A 62 8.68 1.90 1.11
N THR A 63 9.19 1.23 2.15
CA THR A 63 10.58 0.79 2.23
C THR A 63 10.89 -0.27 1.15
N ALA A 64 10.01 -1.25 0.96
CA ALA A 64 10.17 -2.27 -0.07
C ALA A 64 10.21 -1.67 -1.47
N LEU A 65 9.30 -0.72 -1.78
CA LEU A 65 9.28 -0.02 -3.06
C LEU A 65 10.54 0.82 -3.29
N LYS A 66 11.09 1.43 -2.24
CA LYS A 66 12.33 2.22 -2.31
C LYS A 66 13.54 1.36 -2.69
N TYR A 67 13.71 0.19 -2.05
CA TYR A 67 14.93 -0.62 -2.21
C TYR A 67 14.79 -1.74 -3.24
N PHE A 68 13.58 -2.25 -3.46
CA PHE A 68 13.30 -3.40 -4.31
C PHE A 68 12.36 -3.05 -5.47
N ARG A 69 12.29 -1.78 -5.90
CA ARG A 69 11.40 -1.34 -7.00
C ARG A 69 11.44 -2.26 -8.20
N LYS A 70 12.63 -2.71 -8.57
CA LYS A 70 12.84 -3.59 -9.72
C LYS A 70 12.03 -4.89 -9.62
N GLU A 71 11.92 -5.48 -8.44
CA GLU A 71 11.15 -6.71 -8.24
C GLU A 71 9.64 -6.50 -8.44
N PHE A 72 9.15 -5.30 -8.12
CA PHE A 72 7.75 -4.92 -8.38
C PHE A 72 7.53 -4.69 -9.87
N THR A 73 8.44 -3.97 -10.54
CA THR A 73 8.34 -3.70 -11.99
C THR A 73 8.46 -4.98 -12.82
N ASP A 74 9.32 -5.92 -12.42
CA ASP A 74 9.50 -7.22 -13.11
C ASP A 74 8.26 -8.14 -12.98
N LYS A 75 7.37 -7.84 -12.02
CA LYS A 75 6.09 -8.54 -11.83
C LYS A 75 4.91 -7.83 -12.51
N LEU A 76 5.12 -6.71 -13.20
CA LEU A 76 4.05 -6.06 -13.95
C LEU A 76 3.70 -6.87 -15.21
N LYS A 77 2.47 -6.67 -15.68
CA LYS A 77 1.92 -7.31 -16.89
C LYS A 77 2.60 -6.83 -18.17
#